data_AF-A0A4R3L1F9-F1
#
_entry.id   AF-A0A4R3L1F9-F1
#
_cell.length_a   1.000
_cell.length_b   1.000
_cell.length_c   1.000
_cell.angle_alpha   90.00
_cell.angle_beta   90.00
_cell.angle_gamma   90.00
#
_symmetry.space_group_name_H-M   'P 1'
#
loop_
_entity.id
_entity.type
_entity.pdbx_description
1 polymer ?
#
loop_
_entity_poly.entity_id
_entity_poly.type
_entity_poly.pdbx_seq_one_letter_code
_entity_poly.pdbx_strand_id
1 'polypeptide(L)' 'MDQYLSMEEVMSQIQNLKEQGHPLNKKKVKQTKPQLLQSALYYFPSWDHALKNSLNIKE' A
#
# COMPACT_ATOMS: atom_id res chain seq x y z
N MET A 1 -8.93 -18.67 -5.70
CA MET A 1 -9.15 -17.26 -6.10
C MET A 1 -8.05 -16.46 -5.42
N ASP A 2 -7.18 -15.81 -6.17
CA ASP A 2 -6.24 -14.83 -5.59
C ASP A 2 -7.07 -13.64 -5.11
N GLN A 3 -7.40 -13.66 -3.82
CA GLN A 3 -8.25 -12.68 -3.20
C GLN A 3 -7.39 -11.44 -2.94
N TYR A 4 -7.49 -10.46 -3.83
CA TYR A 4 -6.89 -9.15 -3.62
C TYR A 4 -7.53 -8.48 -2.40
N LEU A 5 -6.71 -7.78 -1.61
CA LEU A 5 -7.18 -6.93 -0.52
C LEU A 5 -8.08 -5.83 -1.08
N SER A 6 -9.08 -5.41 -0.31
CA SER A 6 -9.93 -4.28 -0.69
C SER A 6 -9.14 -2.97 -0.64
N MET A 7 -9.61 -1.93 -1.35
CA MET A 7 -8.97 -0.61 -1.33
C MET A 7 -8.74 -0.09 0.11
N GLU A 8 -9.72 -0.26 0.99
CA GLU A 8 -9.64 0.14 2.39
C GLU A 8 -8.58 -0.65 3.18
N GLU A 9 -8.47 -1.95 2.96
CA GLU A 9 -7.45 -2.80 3.58
C GLU A 9 -6.04 -2.41 3.10
N VAL A 10 -5.91 -2.09 1.81
CA VAL A 10 -4.64 -1.60 1.26
C VAL A 10 -4.23 -0.31 1.97
N MET A 11 -5.15 0.65 2.10
CA MET A 11 -4.88 1.91 2.80
C MET A 11 -4.57 1.69 4.28
N SER A 12 -5.32 0.82 4.96
CA SER A 12 -5.11 0.50 6.38
C SER A 12 -3.75 -0.14 6.61
N GLN A 13 -3.33 -1.08 5.76
CA GLN A 13 -2.01 -1.69 5.86
C GLN A 13 -0.88 -0.71 5.58
N ILE A 14 -1.06 0.21 4.64
CA ILE A 14 -0.08 1.28 4.38
C ILE A 14 0.05 2.20 5.60
N GLN A 15 -1.06 2.63 6.19
CA GLN A 15 -1.05 3.44 7.40
C GLN A 15 -0.38 2.72 8.56
N ASN A 16 -0.75 1.45 8.79
CA ASN A 16 -0.16 0.64 9.85
C ASN A 16 1.35 0.46 9.69
N LEU A 17 1.84 0.24 8.46
CA LEU A 17 3.27 0.18 8.18
C LEU A 17 3.97 1.52 8.50
N LYS A 18 3.34 2.65 8.18
CA LYS A 18 3.87 3.98 8.55
C LYS A 18 3.91 4.17 10.06
N GLU A 19 2.83 3.84 10.76
CA GLU A 19 2.74 3.95 12.22
C GLU A 19 3.78 3.08 12.94
N GLN A 20 4.06 1.89 12.40
CA GLN A 20 5.13 1.02 12.88
C GLN A 20 6.54 1.49 12.51
N GLY A 21 6.69 2.63 11.82
CA GLY A 21 7.97 3.12 11.33
C GLY A 21 8.61 2.22 10.26
N HIS A 22 7.83 1.31 9.67
CA HIS A 22 8.33 0.42 8.62
C HIS A 22 8.48 1.19 7.30
N PRO A 23 9.55 0.91 6.54
CA PRO A 23 9.77 1.57 5.26
C PRO A 23 8.72 1.13 4.24
N LEU A 24 7.91 2.08 3.79
CA LEU A 24 6.90 1.94 2.73
C LEU A 24 7.52 1.86 1.33
N ASN A 25 8.82 1.55 1.23
CA ASN A 25 9.52 1.45 -0.04
C ASN A 25 8.94 0.30 -0.87
N LYS A 26 8.59 0.60 -2.12
CA LYS A 26 8.05 -0.36 -3.10
C LYS A 26 8.82 -1.68 -3.12
N LYS A 27 10.16 -1.61 -3.07
CA LYS A 27 11.04 -2.80 -3.07
C LYS A 27 10.87 -3.66 -1.82
N LYS A 28 10.75 -3.05 -0.63
CA LYS A 28 10.55 -3.76 0.63
C LYS A 28 9.14 -4.36 0.69
N VAL A 29 8.12 -3.58 0.34
CA VAL A 29 6.73 -4.04 0.30
C VAL A 29 6.55 -5.17 -0.71
N LYS A 30 7.19 -5.12 -1.88
CA LYS A 30 7.20 -6.23 -2.84
C LYS A 30 7.75 -7.53 -2.23
N GLN A 31 8.77 -7.43 -1.38
CA GLN A 31 9.39 -8.60 -0.75
C GLN A 31 8.59 -9.11 0.46
N THR A 32 8.04 -8.22 1.28
CA THR A 32 7.33 -8.60 2.52
C THR A 32 5.84 -8.88 2.28
N LYS A 33 5.20 -8.07 1.44
CA LYS A 33 3.76 -8.12 1.15
C LYS A 33 3.49 -7.90 -0.35
N PRO A 34 3.86 -8.85 -1.22
CA PRO A 34 3.62 -8.76 -2.66
C PRO A 34 2.13 -8.62 -3.00
N GLN A 35 1.25 -9.24 -2.22
CA GLN A 35 -0.21 -9.13 -2.40
C GLN A 35 -0.72 -7.70 -2.14
N LEU A 36 -0.22 -7.04 -1.09
CA LEU A 36 -0.53 -5.63 -0.81
C LEU A 36 -0.12 -4.72 -1.97
N LEU A 37 1.07 -4.96 -2.53
CA LEU A 37 1.55 -4.20 -3.68
C LEU A 37 0.66 -4.44 -4.91
N GLN A 38 0.30 -5.70 -5.21
CA GLN A 38 -0.55 -5.99 -6.36
C GLN A 38 -1.96 -5.38 -6.20
N SER A 39 -2.57 -5.51 -5.03
CA SER A 39 -3.85 -4.87 -4.72
C SER A 39 -3.76 -3.34 -4.85
N ALA A 40 -2.70 -2.72 -4.32
CA ALA A 40 -2.50 -1.29 -4.48
C ALA A 40 -2.37 -0.88 -5.96
N LEU A 41 -1.65 -1.65 -6.77
CA LEU A 41 -1.51 -1.39 -8.21
C LEU A 41 -2.80 -1.67 -9.01
N TYR A 42 -3.73 -2.45 -8.45
CA TYR A 42 -5.05 -2.67 -9.04
C TYR A 42 -5.96 -1.45 -8.88
N TYR A 43 -5.94 -0.80 -7.71
CA TYR A 43 -6.78 0.37 -7.43
C TYR A 43 -6.13 1.70 -7.77
N PHE A 44 -4.81 1.80 -7.66
CA PHE A 44 -4.05 3.04 -7.85
C PHE A 44 -3.11 2.92 -9.04
N PRO A 45 -2.88 4.03 -9.77
CA PRO A 45 -2.00 4.02 -10.93
C PRO A 45 -0.54 3.69 -10.58
N SER A 46 -0.13 3.93 -9.32
CA SER A 46 1.17 3.52 -8.82
C SER A 46 1.15 3.36 -7.30
N TRP A 47 2.14 2.63 -6.77
CA TRP A 47 2.34 2.47 -5.33
C TRP A 47 2.48 3.82 -4.62
N ASP A 48 3.23 4.77 -5.20
CA ASP A 48 3.38 6.11 -4.62
C ASP A 48 2.04 6.84 -4.52
N HIS A 49 1.19 6.72 -5.56
CA HIS A 49 -0.16 7.26 -5.54
C HIS A 49 -1.03 6.64 -4.45
N ALA A 50 -0.90 5.32 -4.24
CA ALA A 50 -1.55 4.63 -3.14
C ALA A 50 -1.08 5.19 -1.80
N LEU A 51 0.23 5.39 -1.61
CA LEU A 51 0.77 6.00 -0.39
C LEU A 51 0.22 7.40 -0.16
N LYS A 52 0.25 8.28 -1.17
CA LYS A 52 -0.27 9.66 -1.07
C LYS A 52 -1.74 9.66 -0.66
N ASN A 53 -2.57 8.81 -1.27
CA ASN A 53 -3.98 8.68 -0.92
C ASN A 53 -4.18 8.11 0.50
N SER A 54 -3.48 7.02 0.83
CA SER A 54 -3.59 6.34 2.13
C SER A 54 -3.16 7.23 3.30
N LEU A 55 -2.13 8.04 3.07
CA LEU A 55 -1.49 8.88 4.09
C LEU A 55 -2.01 10.31 4.04
N ASN A 56 -2.97 10.60 3.15
CA ASN A 56 -3.55 11.91 2.90
C ASN A 56 -2.50 13.03 2.89
N ILE A 57 -1.37 12.78 2.22
CA ILE A 57 -0.29 13.77 2.12
C ILE A 57 -0.78 14.83 1.14
N LYS A 58 -1.38 15.91 1.69
CA LYS A 58 -1.70 17.12 0.94
C LYS A 58 -0.39 17.83 0.62
N GLU A 59 -0.15 18.04 -0.66
CA GLU A 59 0.90 18.94 -1.18
C GLU A 59 0.59 20.39 -0.80
#